data_AF-A0AAE4FN05-F1
#
_entry.id   AF-A0AAE4FN05-F1
#
_cell.length_a   1.000
_cell.length_b   1.000
_cell.length_c   1.000
_cell.angle_alpha   90.00
_cell.angle_beta   90.00
_cell.angle_gamma   90.00
#
_symmetry.space_group_name_H-M   'P 1'
#
loop_
_entity.id
_entity.type
_entity.pdbx_description
1 polymer ?
#
loop_
_entity_poly.entity_id
_entity_poly.type
_entity_poly.pdbx_seq_one_letter_code
_entity_poly.pdbx_strand_id
1 'polypeptide(L)'
;FKDVKNIFNFLDKFLFLNIFISIPFIYYKLKIAKNIMFLKYSSVSSILIPILLLTPLILNFEKGFILFHKIFFSNDYWLFDPDKDPIINLLPETFFLHSALLILFFILLFSLTCYILYRNIRNL
;
A
#
# COMPACT_ATOMS: atom_id res chain seq x y z
N PHE A 1 -5.93 20.02 7.03
CA PHE A 1 -6.89 19.12 6.33
C PHE A 1 -6.89 19.21 4.80
N LYS A 2 -6.57 20.35 4.16
CA LYS A 2 -6.58 20.48 2.69
C LYS A 2 -5.61 19.51 2.00
N ASP A 3 -4.37 19.40 2.49
CA ASP A 3 -3.34 18.53 1.89
C ASP A 3 -3.73 17.06 1.98
N VAL A 4 -4.24 16.62 3.13
CA VAL A 4 -4.80 15.27 3.33
C VAL A 4 -5.91 14.98 2.32
N LYS A 5 -6.88 15.88 2.16
CA LYS A 5 -7.98 15.72 1.19
C LYS A 5 -7.46 15.62 -0.26
N ASN A 6 -6.44 16.42 -0.61
CA ASN A 6 -5.83 16.36 -1.93
C ASN A 6 -5.13 15.02 -2.17
N ILE A 7 -4.43 14.48 -1.17
CA ILE A 7 -3.80 13.15 -1.23
C ILE A 7 -4.87 12.09 -1.47
N PHE A 8 -5.96 12.06 -0.69
CA PHE A 8 -7.03 11.08 -0.88
C PHE A 8 -7.69 11.19 -2.26
N ASN A 9 -8.03 12.40 -2.71
CA ASN A 9 -8.60 12.60 -4.05
C ASN A 9 -7.64 12.15 -5.17
N PHE A 10 -6.33 12.35 -4.98
CA PHE A 10 -5.32 11.86 -5.91
C PHE A 10 -5.25 10.33 -5.91
N LEU A 11 -5.20 9.71 -4.73
CA LEU A 11 -5.18 8.25 -4.57
C LEU A 11 -6.43 7.59 -5.17
N ASP A 12 -7.61 8.16 -4.96
CA ASP A 12 -8.87 7.65 -5.50
C ASP A 12 -8.84 7.66 -7.04
N LYS A 13 -8.46 8.80 -7.65
CA LYS A 13 -8.33 8.91 -9.11
C LYS A 13 -7.28 7.94 -9.66
N PHE A 14 -6.14 7.82 -8.99
CA PHE A 14 -5.07 6.90 -9.37
C PHE A 14 -5.54 5.44 -9.29
N LEU A 15 -6.32 5.08 -8.26
CA LEU A 15 -6.88 3.74 -8.08
C LEU A 15 -7.84 3.40 -9.22
N PHE A 16 -8.79 4.29 -9.55
CA PHE A 16 -9.71 4.05 -10.67
C PHE A 16 -8.94 3.85 -11.98
N LEU A 17 -7.97 4.72 -12.27
CA LEU A 17 -7.14 4.62 -13.47
C LEU A 17 -6.41 3.27 -13.56
N ASN A 18 -5.84 2.77 -12.47
CA ASN A 18 -5.14 1.48 -12.44
C ASN A 18 -6.09 0.30 -12.70
N ILE A 19 -7.31 0.34 -12.17
CA ILE A 19 -8.31 -0.71 -12.43
C ILE A 19 -8.65 -0.74 -13.93
N PHE A 20 -8.89 0.41 -14.55
CA PHE A 20 -9.20 0.50 -15.98
C PHE A 20 -8.07 -0.01 -16.88
N ILE A 21 -6.80 0.21 -16.51
CA ILE A 21 -5.64 -0.24 -17.28
C ILE A 21 -5.34 -1.73 -17.05
N SER A 22 -5.49 -2.20 -15.82
CA SER A 22 -5.10 -3.57 -15.45
C SER A 22 -5.99 -4.65 -16.06
N ILE A 23 -7.30 -4.42 -16.19
CA ILE A 23 -8.25 -5.39 -16.76
C ILE A 23 -7.87 -5.80 -18.21
N PRO A 24 -7.75 -4.87 -19.19
CA PRO A 24 -7.38 -5.22 -20.55
C PRO A 24 -5.94 -5.78 -20.63
N PHE A 25 -5.02 -5.30 -19.78
CA PHE A 25 -3.67 -5.84 -19.70
C PHE A 25 -3.64 -7.31 -19.27
N ILE A 26 -4.39 -7.67 -18.22
CA ILE A 26 -4.52 -9.04 -17.74
C ILE A 26 -5.17 -9.91 -18.82
N TYR A 27 -6.24 -9.44 -19.46
CA TYR A 27 -6.88 -10.16 -20.56
C TYR A 27 -5.90 -10.44 -21.71
N TYR A 28 -5.17 -9.43 -22.16
CA TYR A 28 -4.15 -9.56 -23.21
C TYR A 28 -3.07 -10.57 -22.83
N LYS A 29 -2.52 -10.49 -21.60
CA LYS A 29 -1.45 -11.38 -21.14
C LYS A 29 -1.91 -12.83 -20.98
N LEU A 30 -3.14 -13.06 -20.50
CA LEU A 30 -3.68 -14.40 -20.29
C LEU A 30 -4.16 -15.07 -21.58
N LYS A 31 -4.86 -14.34 -22.45
CA LYS A 31 -5.52 -14.94 -23.63
C LYS A 31 -4.71 -14.85 -24.91
N ILE A 32 -4.04 -13.72 -25.14
CA ILE A 32 -3.35 -13.45 -26.40
C ILE A 32 -1.87 -13.80 -26.28
N ALA A 33 -1.14 -13.14 -25.37
CA ALA A 33 0.30 -13.34 -25.23
C ALA A 33 0.67 -14.63 -24.49
N LYS A 34 -0.30 -15.29 -23.82
CA LYS A 34 -0.12 -16.50 -23.00
C LYS A 34 1.07 -16.43 -22.03
N ASN A 35 1.39 -15.23 -21.55
CA ASN A 35 2.50 -15.00 -20.64
C ASN A 35 1.95 -14.69 -19.24
N ILE A 36 2.11 -15.65 -18.34
CA ILE A 36 1.59 -15.62 -16.97
C ILE A 36 2.62 -15.13 -15.94
N MET A 37 3.84 -14.78 -16.36
CA MET A 37 4.90 -14.36 -15.44
C MET A 37 4.54 -13.12 -14.62
N PHE A 38 3.63 -12.28 -15.14
CA PHE A 38 3.13 -11.12 -14.40
C PHE A 38 2.46 -11.53 -13.08
N LEU A 39 1.78 -12.67 -12.99
CA LEU A 39 1.17 -13.16 -11.75
C LEU A 39 2.22 -13.46 -10.67
N LYS A 40 3.33 -14.07 -11.06
CA LYS A 40 4.47 -14.31 -10.16
C LYS A 40 5.09 -12.99 -9.72
N TYR A 41 5.32 -12.06 -10.65
CA TYR A 41 5.89 -10.76 -10.32
C TYR A 41 4.99 -9.94 -9.39
N SER A 42 3.67 -9.91 -9.64
CA SER A 42 2.69 -9.26 -8.76
C SER A 42 2.64 -9.87 -7.36
N SER A 43 2.72 -11.20 -7.25
CA SER A 43 2.81 -11.88 -5.96
C SER A 43 4.06 -11.47 -5.17
N VAL A 44 5.24 -11.51 -5.79
CA VAL A 44 6.51 -11.15 -5.12
C VAL A 44 6.58 -9.66 -4.80
N SER A 45 6.21 -8.79 -5.74
CA SER A 45 6.30 -7.34 -5.56
C SER A 45 5.36 -6.82 -4.48
N SER A 46 4.17 -7.40 -4.33
CA SER A 46 3.21 -7.03 -3.29
C SER A 46 3.75 -7.23 -1.86
N ILE A 47 4.71 -8.14 -1.67
CA ILE A 47 5.39 -8.35 -0.39
C ILE A 47 6.69 -7.53 -0.33
N LEU A 48 7.47 -7.55 -1.41
CA LEU A 48 8.79 -6.92 -1.45
C LEU A 48 8.74 -5.40 -1.27
N ILE A 49 7.78 -4.72 -1.91
CA ILE A 49 7.66 -3.26 -1.86
C ILE A 49 7.36 -2.78 -0.43
N PRO A 50 6.34 -3.30 0.29
CA PRO A 50 6.11 -2.93 1.68
C PRO A 50 7.31 -3.17 2.59
N ILE A 51 8.02 -4.30 2.45
CA ILE A 51 9.21 -4.59 3.26
C ILE A 51 10.29 -3.52 3.04
N LEU A 52 10.53 -3.14 1.78
CA LEU A 52 11.50 -2.10 1.44
C LEU A 52 11.11 -0.74 2.04
N LEU A 53 9.81 -0.38 1.98
CA LEU A 53 9.31 0.87 2.53
C LEU A 53 9.30 0.91 4.06
N LEU A 54 9.10 -0.24 4.72
CA LEU A 54 9.15 -0.36 6.19
C LEU A 54 10.57 -0.36 6.73
N THR A 55 11.56 -0.78 5.95
CA THR A 55 12.97 -0.85 6.36
C THR A 55 13.49 0.46 7.00
N PRO A 56 13.36 1.66 6.38
CA PRO A 56 13.82 2.90 7.03
C PRO A 56 13.06 3.23 8.31
N LEU A 57 11.77 2.89 8.41
CA LEU A 57 10.97 3.10 9.62
C LEU A 57 11.41 2.21 10.79
N ILE A 58 11.89 1.00 10.50
CA ILE A 58 12.42 0.08 11.52
C ILE A 58 13.83 0.50 11.96
N LEU A 59 14.69 0.91 11.02
CA LEU A 59 16.07 1.29 11.32
C LEU A 59 16.18 2.61 12.08
N ASN A 60 15.39 3.61 11.68
CA ASN A 60 15.32 4.88 12.37
C ASN A 60 13.93 5.49 12.18
N PHE A 61 13.04 5.17 13.12
CA PHE A 61 11.65 5.61 13.09
C PHE A 61 11.53 7.13 12.99
N GLU A 62 12.28 7.89 13.79
CA GLU A 62 12.22 9.36 13.81
C GLU A 62 12.56 9.96 12.44
N LYS A 63 13.71 9.60 11.86
CA LYS A 63 14.12 10.11 10.54
C LYS A 63 13.17 9.65 9.43
N GLY A 64 12.73 8.39 9.47
CA GLY A 64 11.78 7.86 8.50
C GLY A 64 10.43 8.56 8.56
N PHE A 65 9.93 8.81 9.76
CA PHE A 65 8.68 9.54 10.03
C PHE A 65 8.76 10.99 9.54
N ILE A 66 9.84 11.72 9.88
CA ILE A 66 10.05 13.09 9.41
C ILE A 66 10.14 13.15 7.88
N LEU A 67 10.88 12.22 7.27
CA LEU A 67 11.03 12.17 5.81
C LEU A 67 9.69 11.92 5.11
N PHE A 68 8.90 10.96 5.60
CA PHE A 68 7.55 10.69 5.09
C PHE A 68 6.71 11.97 5.12
N HIS A 69 6.68 12.67 6.26
CA HIS A 69 5.87 13.88 6.39
C HIS A 69 6.32 15.00 5.46
N LYS A 70 7.63 15.21 5.30
CA LYS A 70 8.17 16.21 4.37
C LYS A 70 7.90 15.90 2.88
N ILE A 71 7.70 14.63 2.53
CA ILE A 71 7.34 14.23 1.15
C ILE A 71 5.88 14.55 0.85
N PHE A 72 4.97 14.29 1.80
CA PHE A 72 3.53 14.39 1.57
C PHE A 72 2.91 15.71 2.03
N PHE A 73 3.56 16.41 2.96
CA PHE A 73 3.05 17.62 3.59
C PHE A 73 4.10 18.72 3.56
N SER A 74 3.65 19.94 3.27
CA SER A 74 4.47 21.16 3.33
C SER A 74 4.36 21.90 4.66
N ASN A 75 3.62 21.34 5.61
CA ASN A 75 3.33 21.92 6.92
C ASN A 75 3.81 20.99 8.04
N ASP A 76 3.90 21.53 9.26
CA ASP A 76 4.35 20.82 10.45
C ASP A 76 3.18 20.33 11.34
N TYR A 77 1.95 20.23 10.83
CA TYR A 77 0.76 19.84 11.62
C TYR A 77 0.78 18.39 12.14
N TRP A 78 1.80 17.62 11.76
CA TRP A 78 2.05 16.27 12.25
C TRP A 78 2.89 16.24 13.54
N LEU A 79 3.48 17.38 13.93
CA LEU A 79 4.10 17.58 15.24
C LEU A 79 2.99 17.97 16.22
N PHE A 80 2.38 16.96 16.82
CA PHE A 80 1.32 17.16 17.79
C PHE A 80 1.88 17.47 19.18
N ASP A 81 1.29 18.44 19.85
CA ASP A 81 1.51 18.77 21.26
C ASP A 81 0.44 18.07 22.11
N PRO A 82 0.79 17.11 22.99
CA PRO A 82 -0.20 16.36 23.78
C PRO A 82 -1.16 17.23 24.61
N ASP A 83 -0.75 18.44 24.99
CA ASP A 83 -1.55 19.37 25.79
C ASP A 83 -2.53 20.21 24.94
N LYS A 84 -2.26 20.36 23.63
CA LYS A 84 -3.03 21.21 22.72
C LYS A 84 -3.78 20.43 21.64
N ASP A 85 -3.27 19.25 21.29
CA ASP A 85 -3.75 18.41 20.20
C ASP A 85 -4.34 17.10 20.77
N PRO A 86 -5.58 17.14 21.30
CA PRO A 86 -6.23 15.96 21.89
C PRO A 86 -6.47 14.85 20.86
N ILE A 87 -6.23 15.11 19.56
CA ILE A 87 -6.35 14.12 18.49
C ILE A 87 -5.41 12.92 18.66
N ILE A 88 -4.25 13.10 19.30
CA ILE A 88 -3.40 11.96 19.71
C ILE A 88 -4.18 11.02 20.63
N ASN A 89 -4.93 11.59 21.58
CA ASN A 89 -5.65 10.82 22.59
C ASN A 89 -6.99 10.26 22.08
N LEU A 90 -7.47 10.74 20.92
CA LEU A 90 -8.74 10.34 20.33
C LEU A 90 -8.65 9.05 19.50
N LEU A 91 -7.46 8.70 18.99
CA LEU A 91 -7.26 7.48 18.20
C LEU A 91 -6.58 6.40 19.08
N PRO A 92 -7.32 5.39 19.56
CA PRO A 92 -6.74 4.38 20.43
C PRO A 92 -5.68 3.57 19.69
N GLU A 93 -4.61 3.17 20.40
CA GLU A 93 -3.55 2.31 19.85
C GLU A 93 -4.10 1.05 19.17
N THR A 94 -5.16 0.48 19.74
CA THR A 94 -5.86 -0.68 19.19
C THR A 94 -6.40 -0.42 17.79
N PHE A 95 -6.88 0.79 17.46
CA PHE A 95 -7.36 1.12 16.12
C PHE A 95 -6.25 1.00 15.07
N PHE A 96 -5.05 1.50 15.38
CA PHE A 96 -3.90 1.41 14.48
C PHE A 96 -3.43 -0.04 14.31
N LEU A 97 -3.44 -0.82 15.40
CA LEU A 97 -3.10 -2.24 15.35
C LEU A 97 -4.06 -3.03 14.45
N HIS A 98 -5.37 -2.86 14.62
CA HIS A 98 -6.36 -3.53 13.75
C HIS A 98 -6.21 -3.10 12.29
N SER A 99 -5.95 -1.82 12.04
CA SER A 99 -5.73 -1.29 10.69
C SER A 99 -4.48 -1.90 10.04
N ALA A 100 -3.37 -1.99 10.78
CA ALA A 100 -2.14 -2.61 10.30
C ALA A 100 -2.33 -4.09 9.99
N LEU A 101 -3.01 -4.84 10.87
CA LEU A 101 -3.31 -6.26 10.66
C LEU A 101 -4.21 -6.48 9.44
N LEU A 102 -5.21 -5.64 9.23
CA LEU A 102 -6.11 -5.71 8.09
C LEU A 102 -5.37 -5.45 6.77
N ILE A 103 -4.51 -4.44 6.72
CA ILE A 103 -3.66 -4.16 5.55
C ILE A 103 -2.75 -5.36 5.25
N LEU A 104 -2.07 -5.90 6.27
CA LEU A 104 -1.21 -7.07 6.13
C LEU A 104 -1.99 -8.29 5.61
N PHE A 105 -3.17 -8.54 6.15
CA PHE A 105 -4.04 -9.63 5.71
C PHE A 105 -4.36 -9.53 4.21
N PHE A 106 -4.79 -8.36 3.72
CA PHE A 106 -5.09 -8.17 2.31
C PHE A 106 -3.86 -8.32 1.40
N ILE A 107 -2.68 -7.85 1.84
CA ILE A 107 -1.43 -8.02 1.09
C ILE A 107 -1.09 -9.51 0.95
N LEU A 108 -1.15 -10.27 2.05
CA LEU A 108 -0.84 -11.70 2.05
C LEU A 108 -1.87 -12.49 1.22
N LEU A 109 -3.16 -12.18 1.37
CA LEU A 109 -4.23 -12.81 0.59
C LEU A 109 -4.04 -12.55 -0.91
N PHE A 110 -3.74 -11.31 -1.31
CA PHE A 110 -3.47 -10.97 -2.70
C PHE A 110 -2.23 -11.69 -3.24
N SER A 111 -1.13 -11.68 -2.49
CA SER A 111 0.10 -12.36 -2.90
C SER A 111 -0.11 -13.87 -3.08
N LEU A 112 -0.79 -14.51 -2.14
CA LEU A 112 -1.07 -15.94 -2.16
C LEU A 112 -1.98 -16.31 -3.33
N THR A 113 -3.06 -15.55 -3.55
CA THR A 113 -3.99 -15.79 -4.67
C THR A 113 -3.28 -15.66 -6.01
N CYS A 114 -2.48 -14.62 -6.23
CA CYS A 114 -1.67 -14.48 -7.44
C CYS A 114 -0.68 -15.64 -7.64
N TYR A 115 -0.01 -16.09 -6.57
CA TYR A 115 0.94 -17.20 -6.63
C TYR A 115 0.25 -18.53 -6.97
N ILE A 116 -0.89 -18.82 -6.34
CA ILE A 116 -1.69 -20.02 -6.61
C ILE A 116 -2.18 -20.02 -8.06
N LEU A 117 -2.70 -18.88 -8.55
CA LEU A 117 -3.12 -18.75 -9.95
C LEU A 117 -1.96 -18.98 -10.93
N TYR A 118 -0.78 -18.42 -10.64
CA TYR A 118 0.42 -18.68 -11.44
C TYR A 118 0.76 -20.17 -11.48
N ARG A 119 0.76 -20.84 -10.33
CA ARG A 119 1.08 -22.28 -10.23
C ARG A 119 0.06 -23.15 -10.97
N ASN A 120 -1.23 -22.87 -10.81
CA ASN A 120 -2.30 -23.64 -11.44
C ASN A 120 -2.26 -23.51 -12.97
N ILE A 121 -2.12 -22.28 -13.50
CA ILE A 121 -2.10 -22.07 -14.96
C ILE A 121 -0.80 -22.60 -15.58
N ARG A 122 0.33 -22.56 -14.87
CA ARG A 122 1.61 -23.10 -15.37
C ARG A 122 1.62 -24.62 -15.48
N ASN A 123 0.83 -25.29 -14.64
CA ASN A 123 0.77 -26.76 -14.57
C ASN A 123 -0.31 -27.37 -15.49
N LEU A 124 -1.08 -26.53 -16.20
CA LEU A 124 -2.04 -26.90 -17.25
C LEU A 124 -1.38 -26.79 -18.62
#